data_AF-A0A7J8JB47-F1
#
_entry.id   AF-A0A7J8JB47-F1
#
_cell.length_a   1.000
_cell.length_b   1.000
_cell.length_c   1.000
_cell.angle_alpha   90.00
_cell.angle_beta   90.00
_cell.angle_gamma   90.00
#
_symmetry.space_group_name_H-M   'P 1'
#
loop_
_entity.id
_entity.type
_entity.pdbx_description
1 polymer ?
#
loop_
_entity_poly.entity_id
_entity_poly.type
_entity_poly.pdbx_seq_one_letter_code
_entity_poly.pdbx_strand_id
1 'polypeptide(L)' 'MPKPNHDTLRYLLEHLCRVITHSDKNRMTPHNLGIVFGPTLFRPEQETSDPAAHALYPGQLVQLMLTDFTSLFP' A
#
# COMPACT_ATOMS: atom_id res chain seq x y z
N MET A 1 -9.89 -12.10 5.67
CA MET A 1 -10.11 -11.62 4.28
C MET A 1 -10.45 -12.82 3.40
N PRO A 2 -11.33 -12.72 2.40
CA PRO A 2 -11.58 -13.80 1.46
C PRO A 2 -10.27 -14.23 0.75
N LYS A 3 -10.11 -15.53 0.48
CA LYS A 3 -8.87 -16.09 -0.07
C LYS A 3 -8.39 -15.39 -1.36
N PRO A 4 -9.26 -15.07 -2.34
CA PRO A 4 -8.81 -14.38 -3.56
C PRO A 4 -8.22 -13.00 -3.28
N ASN A 5 -8.85 -12.22 -2.39
CA ASN A 5 -8.37 -10.90 -2.01
C ASN A 5 -7.04 -10.98 -1.24
N HIS A 6 -6.92 -11.93 -0.32
CA HIS A 6 -5.68 -12.17 0.45
C HIS A 6 -4.51 -12.51 -0.47
N ASP A 7 -4.71 -13.46 -1.39
CA ASP A 7 -3.64 -13.93 -2.27
C ASP A 7 -3.22 -12.84 -3.27
N THR A 8 -4.19 -12.06 -3.77
CA THR A 8 -3.92 -10.89 -4.64
C THR A 8 -3.14 -9.81 -3.90
N LEU A 9 -3.57 -9.47 -2.68
CA LEU A 9 -2.93 -8.44 -1.87
C LEU A 9 -1.49 -8.83 -1.50
N ARG A 10 -1.28 -10.09 -1.10
CA ARG A 10 0.06 -10.62 -0.82
C ARG A 10 0.97 -10.49 -2.04
N TYR A 11 0.51 -10.96 -3.20
CA TYR A 11 1.29 -10.92 -4.44
C TYR A 11 1.66 -9.48 -4.85
N LEU A 12 0.71 -8.56 -4.74
CA LEU A 12 0.95 -7.15 -5.03
C LEU A 12 1.96 -6.54 -4.07
N LEU A 13 1.78 -6.70 -2.75
CA LEU A 13 2.68 -6.13 -1.76
C LEU A 13 4.10 -6.70 -1.87
N GLU A 14 4.23 -8.00 -2.18
CA GLU A 14 5.53 -8.63 -2.47
C GLU A 14 6.22 -7.98 -3.68
N HIS A 15 5.47 -7.68 -4.74
CA HIS A 15 5.98 -6.95 -5.89
C HIS A 15 6.45 -5.54 -5.51
N LEU A 16 5.67 -4.82 -4.72
CA LEU A 16 6.01 -3.48 -4.25
C LEU A 16 7.25 -3.48 -3.33
N CYS A 17 7.46 -4.51 -2.51
CA CYS A 17 8.71 -4.71 -1.78
C CYS A 17 9.92 -4.80 -2.73
N ARG A 18 9.80 -5.51 -3.86
CA ARG A 18 10.86 -5.54 -4.90
C ARG A 18 11.06 -4.18 -5.59
N VAL A 19 10.02 -3.37 -5.72
CA VAL A 19 10.16 -1.99 -6.23
C VAL A 19 10.97 -1.13 -5.25
N ILE A 20 10.71 -1.28 -3.94
CA ILE A 20 11.42 -0.55 -2.87
C ILE A 20 12.93 -0.88 -2.85
N THR A 21 13.32 -2.12 -3.15
CA THR A 21 14.76 -2.50 -3.20
C THR A 21 15.55 -1.76 -4.29
N HIS A 22 14.87 -1.08 -5.22
CA HIS A 22 15.46 -0.27 -6.29
C HIS A 22 15.23 1.24 -6.09
N SER A 23 14.91 1.65 -4.86
CA SER A 23 14.58 3.04 -4.49
C SER A 23 15.72 4.04 -4.73
N ASP A 24 16.97 3.57 -4.78
CA ASP A 24 18.15 4.35 -5.19
C ASP A 24 18.03 4.88 -6.63
N LYS A 25 17.35 4.14 -7.51
CA LYS A 25 17.16 4.49 -8.94
C LYS A 25 15.78 5.03 -9.23
N ASN A 26 14.73 4.36 -8.77
CA ASN A 26 13.35 4.70 -9.12
C ASN A 26 12.73 5.74 -8.16
N ARG A 27 13.39 6.05 -7.03
CA ARG A 27 12.94 7.02 -6.01
C ARG A 27 11.61 6.66 -5.33
N MET A 28 11.15 5.42 -5.46
CA MET A 28 9.92 4.92 -4.85
C MET A 28 10.23 4.32 -3.48
N THR A 29 10.02 5.12 -2.44
CA THR A 29 10.07 4.68 -1.04
C THR A 29 8.76 4.00 -0.64
N PRO A 30 8.71 3.25 0.49
CA PRO A 30 7.46 2.72 1.03
C PRO A 30 6.39 3.81 1.22
N HIS A 31 6.81 5.01 1.63
CA HIS A 31 5.94 6.17 1.78
C HIS A 31 5.34 6.62 0.43
N ASN A 32 6.18 6.78 -0.60
CA ASN A 32 5.71 7.18 -1.94
C ASN A 32 4.76 6.14 -2.54
N LEU A 33 5.03 4.85 -2.32
CA LEU A 33 4.13 3.78 -2.73
C LEU A 33 2.82 3.78 -1.93
N GLY A 34 2.88 4.07 -0.64
CA GLY A 34 1.69 4.25 0.20
C GLY A 34 0.76 5.34 -0.34
N ILE A 35 1.30 6.51 -0.72
CA ILE A 35 0.50 7.60 -1.31
C ILE A 35 -0.24 7.14 -2.58
N VAL A 36 0.44 6.42 -3.47
CA VAL A 36 -0.12 5.99 -4.77
C VAL A 36 -1.12 4.84 -4.61
N PHE A 37 -0.75 3.81 -3.85
CA PHE A 37 -1.52 2.57 -3.75
C PHE A 37 -2.57 2.58 -2.63
N GLY A 38 -2.44 3.46 -1.63
CA GLY A 38 -3.41 3.62 -0.54
C GLY A 38 -4.85 3.78 -1.05
N PRO A 39 -5.14 4.81 -1.87
CA PRO A 39 -6.48 5.03 -2.43
C PRO A 39 -6.96 3.89 -3.36
N THR A 40 -6.04 3.23 -4.06
CA THR A 40 -6.37 2.11 -4.97
C THR A 40 -6.77 0.84 -4.21
N LEU A 41 -6.11 0.56 -3.09
CA LEU A 41 -6.36 -0.64 -2.28
C LEU A 41 -7.50 -0.45 -1.28
N PHE A 42 -7.61 0.74 -0.72
CA PHE A 42 -8.60 1.07 0.30
C PHE A 42 -9.41 2.27 -0.17
N ARG A 43 -10.28 2.02 -1.15
CA ARG A 43 -11.22 3.02 -1.63
C ARG A 43 -12.19 3.40 -0.50
N PRO A 44 -12.29 4.69 -0.12
CA PRO A 44 -13.27 5.11 0.86
C PRO A 44 -14.69 4.91 0.33
N GLU A 45 -15.60 4.53 1.23
CA GLU A 45 -17.01 4.23 0.90
C GLU A 45 -17.83 5.49 0.59
N GLN A 46 -17.36 6.67 1.03
CA GLN A 46 -17.95 7.97 0.74
C GLN A 46 -16.88 8.95 0.22
N GLU A 47 -17.24 9.72 -0.81
CA GLU A 47 -16.48 10.89 -1.23
C GLU A 47 -16.76 12.03 -0.25
N THR A 48 -15.87 12.28 0.70
CA THR A 48 -15.96 13.51 1.51
C THR A 48 -15.36 14.69 0.76
N SER A 49 -15.74 15.90 1.19
CA SER A 49 -15.32 17.17 0.60
C SER A 49 -13.81 17.47 0.73
N ASP A 50 -13.05 16.70 1.52
CA ASP A 50 -11.60 16.81 1.64
C ASP A 50 -10.88 15.55 1.11
N PRO A 51 -10.41 15.57 -0.15
CA PRO A 51 -9.69 14.45 -0.74
C PRO A 51 -8.34 14.15 -0.07
N ALA A 52 -7.72 15.11 0.61
CA ALA A 52 -6.42 14.92 1.25
C ALA A 52 -6.54 14.13 2.57
N ALA A 53 -7.61 14.37 3.33
CA ALA A 53 -7.91 13.63 4.56
C ALA A 53 -8.13 12.13 4.30
N HIS A 54 -8.74 11.77 3.16
CA HIS A 54 -8.96 10.38 2.78
C HIS A 54 -7.70 9.62 2.35
N ALA A 55 -6.69 10.28 1.83
CA ALA A 55 -5.48 9.62 1.34
C ALA A 55 -4.51 9.26 2.49
N LEU A 56 -4.58 9.99 3.61
CA LEU A 56 -3.60 9.89 4.70
C LEU A 56 -3.60 8.51 5.37
N TYR A 57 -4.79 8.03 5.78
CA TYR A 57 -4.90 6.77 6.51
C TYR A 57 -4.62 5.53 5.64
N PRO A 58 -5.23 5.38 4.44
CA PRO A 58 -4.88 4.31 3.50
C PRO A 58 -3.41 4.30 3.12
N GLY A 59 -2.81 5.46 2.89
CA GLY A 59 -1.41 5.54 2.50
C GLY A 59 -0.47 5.09 3.61
N GLN A 60 -0.74 5.51 4.85
CA GLN A 60 -0.01 5.05 6.03
C GLN A 60 -0.18 3.54 6.26
N LEU A 61 -1.38 3.00 6.06
CA LEU A 61 -1.63 1.57 6.19
C LEU A 61 -0.82 0.76 5.17
N VAL A 62 -0.84 1.16 3.89
CA VAL A 62 -0.03 0.51 2.86
C VAL A 62 1.46 0.62 3.18
N GLN A 63 1.94 1.79 3.61
CA GLN A 63 3.34 1.96 4.03
C GLN A 63 3.72 0.98 5.15
N LEU A 64 2.86 0.83 6.17
CA LEU A 64 3.08 -0.11 7.26
C LEU A 64 3.12 -1.55 6.75
N MET A 65 2.15 -1.95 5.91
CA MET A 65 2.10 -3.29 5.32
C MET A 65 3.34 -3.63 4.49
N LEU A 66 3.94 -2.65 3.80
CA LEU A 66 5.18 -2.82 3.05
C LEU A 66 6.41 -2.92 3.96
N THR A 67 6.40 -2.22 5.10
CA THR A 67 7.50 -2.22 6.07
C THR A 67 7.53 -3.52 6.87
N ASP A 68 6.36 -4.02 7.27
CA ASP A 68 6.20 -5.24 8.09
C ASP A 68 5.73 -6.46 7.27
N PHE A 69 5.98 -6.47 5.96
CA PHE A 69 5.46 -7.47 5.02
C PHE A 69 5.70 -8.91 5.48
N THR A 70 6.92 -9.26 5.90
CA THR A 70 7.28 -10.63 6.32
C THR A 70 6.53 -11.09 7.57
N SER A 71 6.18 -10.15 8.46
CA SER A 71 5.37 -10.48 9.64
C SER A 71 3.88 -10.65 9.28
N LEU A 72 3.41 -9.93 8.26
CA LEU A 72 2.02 -9.94 7.82
C LEU A 72 1.71 -11.13 6.92
N PHE A 73 2.68 -11.55 6.11
CA PHE A 73 2.60 -12.67 5.18
C PHE A 73 3.83 -13.58 5.33
N PRO A 74 3.83 -14.48 6.33
CA PRO A 74 4.92 -15.43 6.56
C PRO A 74 5.05 -16.48 5.45
#